data_AF-A0A524FQ73-F1
#
_entry.id   AF-A0A524FQ73-F1
#
_cell.length_a   1.000
_cell.length_b   1.000
_cell.length_c   1.000
_cell.angle_alpha   90.00
_cell.angle_beta   90.00
_cell.angle_gamma   90.00
#
_symmetry.space_group_name_H-M   'P 1'
#
loop_
_entity.id
_entity.type
_entity.pdbx_description
1 polymer ?
#
loop_
_entity_poly.entity_id
_entity_poly.type
_entity_poly.pdbx_seq_one_letter_code
_entity_poly.pdbx_strand_id
1 'polypeptide(L)'
;MSKAKKKTVDRSTTTISKRDIAFEKSIHFCGWMFLIAVGVFLAYYGIFDYALETIEIEITAMLFSYVLFTGTSSALSFALSTKIGKNRDRKKEIFIDWIIAEFLLCMFAIFSVAVYQW
;
A
#
# COMPACT_ATOMS: atom_id res chain seq x y z
N MET A 1 53.98 18.90 -12.72
CA MET A 1 53.15 17.72 -13.06
C MET A 1 52.22 17.42 -11.90
N SER A 2 50.90 17.50 -12.11
CA SER A 2 49.91 16.58 -11.51
C SER A 2 48.55 16.91 -12.12
N LYS A 3 48.21 16.22 -13.22
CA LYS A 3 46.85 16.22 -13.75
C LYS A 3 46.03 15.31 -12.84
N ALA A 4 45.40 15.87 -11.82
CA ALA A 4 44.38 15.17 -11.05
C ALA A 4 43.22 14.83 -12.01
N LYS A 5 43.23 13.59 -12.53
CA LYS A 5 42.12 13.02 -13.29
C LYS A 5 40.91 12.98 -12.36
N LYS A 6 40.04 13.98 -12.49
CA LYS A 6 38.69 13.97 -11.92
C LYS A 6 38.02 12.74 -12.53
N LYS A 7 37.80 11.68 -11.72
CA LYS A 7 36.96 10.55 -12.12
C LYS A 7 35.59 11.12 -12.46
N THR A 8 35.28 11.22 -13.74
CA THR A 8 33.93 11.44 -14.22
C THR A 8 33.13 10.26 -13.71
N VAL A 9 32.32 10.51 -12.68
CA VAL A 9 31.29 9.56 -12.28
C VAL A 9 30.36 9.44 -13.48
N ASP A 10 30.47 8.29 -14.13
CA ASP A 10 29.72 7.97 -15.33
C ASP A 10 28.23 8.07 -14.98
N ARG A 11 27.58 9.11 -15.48
CA ARG A 11 26.12 9.31 -15.37
C ARG A 11 25.35 8.32 -16.27
N SER A 12 26.02 7.27 -16.76
CA SER A 12 25.56 6.30 -17.74
C SER A 12 24.98 5.02 -17.14
N THR A 13 24.96 4.85 -15.81
CA THR A 13 24.13 3.84 -15.11
C THR A 13 22.63 4.21 -15.08
N THR A 14 22.17 5.09 -15.97
CA THR A 14 20.76 5.43 -16.17
C THR A 14 20.09 4.47 -17.17
N THR A 15 20.35 3.17 -17.09
CA THR A 15 19.49 2.15 -17.72
C THR A 15 18.43 1.71 -16.73
N ILE A 16 17.62 2.67 -16.29
CA ILE A 16 16.36 2.34 -15.62
C ILE A 16 15.55 1.53 -16.62
N SER A 17 15.37 0.25 -16.35
CA SER A 17 14.59 -0.63 -17.21
C SER A 17 13.15 -0.12 -17.27
N LYS A 18 12.58 -0.01 -18.47
CA LYS A 18 11.16 0.32 -18.66
C LYS A 18 10.24 -0.60 -17.83
N ARG A 19 10.66 -1.84 -17.59
CA ARG A 19 9.94 -2.80 -16.74
C ARG A 19 9.88 -2.38 -15.27
N ASP A 20 10.93 -1.73 -14.76
CA ASP A 20 11.00 -1.32 -13.36
C ASP A 20 10.11 -0.11 -13.09
N ILE A 21 10.05 0.81 -14.05
CA ILE A 21 9.10 1.94 -14.02
C ILE A 21 7.66 1.43 -14.10
N ALA A 22 7.40 0.47 -14.99
CA ALA A 22 6.07 -0.13 -15.12
C ALA A 22 5.64 -0.82 -13.82
N PHE A 23 6.54 -1.59 -13.18
CA PHE A 23 6.29 -2.26 -11.91
C PHE A 23 6.00 -1.27 -10.76
N GLU A 24 6.82 -0.23 -10.62
CA GLU A 24 6.60 0.83 -9.61
C GLU A 24 5.26 1.53 -9.81
N LYS A 25 4.92 1.84 -11.07
CA LYS A 25 3.65 2.48 -11.42
C LYS A 25 2.45 1.56 -11.16
N SER A 26 2.58 0.26 -11.39
CA SER A 26 1.54 -0.72 -11.06
C SER A 26 1.29 -0.80 -9.55
N ILE A 27 2.33 -0.83 -8.72
CA ILE A 27 2.19 -0.84 -7.26
C ILE A 27 1.52 0.44 -6.77
N HIS A 28 1.96 1.59 -7.29
CA HIS A 28 1.36 2.88 -6.95
C HIS A 28 -0.11 2.94 -7.37
N PHE A 29 -0.45 2.42 -8.55
CA PHE A 29 -1.84 2.29 -9.01
C PHE A 29 -2.67 1.39 -8.09
N CYS A 30 -2.15 0.24 -7.65
CA CYS A 30 -2.82 -0.61 -6.67
C CYS A 30 -3.12 0.15 -5.36
N GLY A 31 -2.15 0.93 -4.85
CA GLY A 31 -2.35 1.75 -3.65
C GLY A 31 -3.51 2.75 -3.79
N TRP A 32 -3.60 3.41 -4.96
CA TRP A 32 -4.71 4.31 -5.27
C TRP A 32 -6.05 3.59 -5.40
N MET A 33 -6.09 2.41 -6.03
CA MET A 33 -7.31 1.61 -6.15
C MET A 33 -7.88 1.26 -4.76
N PHE A 34 -7.03 0.79 -3.85
CA PHE A 34 -7.45 0.52 -2.47
C PHE A 34 -7.89 1.79 -1.73
N LEU A 35 -7.18 2.92 -1.91
CA LEU A 35 -7.55 4.18 -1.27
C LEU A 35 -8.92 4.68 -1.73
N ILE A 36 -9.18 4.63 -3.04
CA ILE A 36 -10.45 5.03 -3.61
C ILE A 36 -11.56 4.09 -3.13
N ALA A 37 -11.31 2.79 -3.05
CA ALA A 37 -12.28 1.83 -2.52
C ALA A 37 -12.69 2.16 -1.07
N VAL A 38 -11.72 2.42 -0.18
CA VAL A 38 -11.99 2.90 1.19
C VAL A 38 -12.76 4.21 1.16
N GLY A 39 -12.33 5.17 0.34
CA GLY A 39 -12.94 6.49 0.28
C GLY A 39 -14.40 6.46 -0.16
N VAL A 40 -14.71 5.68 -1.21
CA VAL A 40 -16.09 5.47 -1.69
C VAL A 40 -16.92 4.77 -0.62
N PHE A 41 -16.36 3.76 0.04
CA PHE A 41 -17.05 3.04 1.10
C PHE A 41 -17.39 3.94 2.30
N LEU A 42 -16.43 4.74 2.79
CA LEU A 42 -16.65 5.70 3.88
C LEU A 42 -17.62 6.81 3.48
N ALA A 43 -17.55 7.32 2.25
CA ALA A 43 -18.47 8.33 1.75
C ALA A 43 -19.90 7.77 1.64
N TYR A 44 -20.06 6.55 1.12
CA TYR A 44 -21.34 5.85 1.11
C TYR A 44 -21.89 5.71 2.53
N TYR A 45 -21.07 5.26 3.48
CA TYR A 45 -21.46 5.14 4.88
C TYR A 45 -21.90 6.47 5.49
N GLY A 46 -21.11 7.53 5.32
CA GLY A 46 -21.44 8.85 5.86
C GLY A 46 -22.70 9.47 5.25
N ILE A 47 -22.98 9.24 3.96
CA ILE A 47 -24.22 9.68 3.32
C ILE A 47 -25.41 8.91 3.87
N PHE A 48 -25.28 7.60 4.07
CA PHE A 48 -26.34 6.77 4.64
C PHE A 48 -26.62 7.14 6.11
N ASP A 49 -25.59 7.40 6.90
CA ASP A 49 -25.70 7.87 8.29
C ASP A 49 -26.44 9.23 8.36
N TYR A 50 -26.05 10.18 7.50
CA TYR A 50 -26.72 11.48 7.40
C TYR A 50 -28.17 11.40 6.87
N ALA A 51 -28.45 10.51 5.93
CA ALA A 51 -29.78 10.37 5.33
C ALA A 51 -30.76 9.56 6.19
N LEU A 52 -30.24 8.64 6.99
CA LEU A 52 -31.00 7.67 7.77
C LEU A 52 -30.74 7.85 9.27
N GLU A 53 -30.72 9.08 9.80
CA GLU A 53 -30.58 9.45 11.24
C GLU A 53 -31.43 8.63 12.25
N THR A 54 -32.25 7.68 11.77
CA THR A 54 -33.17 6.78 12.46
C THR A 54 -32.74 5.31 12.49
N ILE A 55 -31.76 4.87 11.69
CA ILE A 55 -31.28 3.47 11.67
C ILE A 55 -29.87 3.46 12.28
N GLU A 56 -29.73 2.94 13.50
CA GLU A 56 -28.41 2.67 14.09
C GLU A 56 -27.66 1.70 13.17
N ILE A 57 -26.70 2.23 12.42
CA ILE A 57 -25.86 1.40 11.57
C ILE A 57 -24.86 0.70 12.49
N GLU A 58 -25.14 -0.56 12.82
CA GLU A 58 -24.22 -1.38 13.60
C GLU A 58 -22.88 -1.54 12.85
N ILE A 59 -21.81 -1.07 13.48
CA ILE A 59 -20.44 -1.33 13.02
C ILE A 59 -20.15 -2.82 13.25
N THR A 60 -20.54 -3.63 12.27
CA THR A 60 -20.26 -5.06 12.27
C THR A 60 -18.77 -5.32 12.02
N ALA A 61 -18.30 -6.46 12.53
CA ALA A 61 -16.92 -6.93 12.36
C ALA A 61 -16.50 -7.03 10.88
N MET A 62 -17.46 -7.21 9.97
CA MET A 62 -17.24 -7.21 8.52
C MET A 62 -16.83 -5.82 8.01
N LEU A 63 -17.51 -4.76 8.44
CA LEU A 63 -17.21 -3.38 8.01
C LEU A 63 -15.85 -2.93 8.55
N PHE A 64 -15.58 -3.27 9.81
CA PHE A 64 -14.30 -3.00 10.45
C PHE A 64 -13.14 -3.69 9.72
N SER A 65 -13.29 -4.99 9.41
CA SER A 65 -12.26 -5.74 8.68
C SER A 65 -12.06 -5.24 7.25
N TYR A 66 -13.13 -4.83 6.57
CA TYR A 66 -13.04 -4.22 5.25
C TYR A 66 -12.22 -2.92 5.27
N VAL A 67 -12.53 -2.00 6.18
CA VAL A 67 -11.82 -0.72 6.31
C VAL A 67 -10.36 -0.93 6.69
N LEU A 68 -10.11 -1.82 7.66
CA LEU A 68 -8.74 -2.15 8.04
C LEU A 68 -7.96 -2.70 6.85
N PHE A 69 -8.45 -3.76 6.21
CA PHE A 69 -7.77 -4.41 5.09
C PHE A 69 -7.49 -3.41 3.96
N THR A 70 -8.52 -2.76 3.44
CA THR A 70 -8.38 -1.85 2.30
C THR A 70 -7.52 -0.62 2.63
N GLY A 71 -7.61 -0.08 3.85
CA GLY A 71 -6.78 1.01 4.33
C GLY A 71 -5.31 0.62 4.47
N THR A 72 -5.02 -0.52 5.11
CA THR A 72 -3.65 -1.00 5.32
C THR A 72 -3.01 -1.42 4.01
N SER A 73 -3.72 -2.13 3.12
CA SER A 73 -3.19 -2.52 1.81
C SER A 73 -2.84 -1.30 0.94
N SER A 74 -3.63 -0.22 1.04
CA SER A 74 -3.32 1.05 0.38
C SER A 74 -2.02 1.66 0.92
N ALA A 75 -1.91 1.81 2.25
CA ALA A 75 -0.74 2.40 2.90
C ALA A 75 0.54 1.58 2.61
N LEU A 76 0.44 0.25 2.69
CA LEU A 76 1.55 -0.66 2.41
C LEU A 76 1.97 -0.60 0.93
N SER A 77 1.03 -0.47 -0.01
CA SER A 77 1.34 -0.31 -1.43
C SER A 77 2.09 1.00 -1.71
N PHE A 78 1.69 2.11 -1.08
CA PHE A 78 2.42 3.38 -1.20
C PHE A 78 3.82 3.30 -0.58
N ALA A 79 3.94 2.73 0.62
CA ALA A 79 5.23 2.50 1.27
C ALA A 79 6.15 1.60 0.43
N LEU A 80 5.59 0.56 -0.19
CA LEU A 80 6.30 -0.34 -1.09
C LEU A 80 6.82 0.40 -2.32
N SER A 81 5.97 1.19 -2.98
CA SER A 81 6.36 1.95 -4.18
C SER A 81 7.53 2.90 -3.88
N THR A 82 7.48 3.62 -2.76
CA THR A 82 8.52 4.56 -2.35
C THR A 82 9.82 3.86 -1.96
N LYS A 83 9.76 2.69 -1.29
CA LYS A 83 10.94 1.88 -0.96
C LYS A 83 11.59 1.28 -2.20
N ILE A 84 10.82 0.76 -3.14
CA ILE A 84 11.35 0.23 -4.42
C ILE A 84 11.97 1.34 -5.25
N GLY A 85 11.34 2.51 -5.32
CA GLY A 85 11.88 3.67 -6.04
C GLY A 85 13.26 4.10 -5.52
N LYS A 86 13.48 4.02 -4.20
CA LYS A 86 14.77 4.34 -3.56
C LYS A 86 15.81 3.23 -3.67
N ASN A 87 15.41 1.96 -3.61
CA ASN A 87 16.31 0.79 -3.55
C ASN A 87 15.95 -0.26 -4.63
N ARG A 88 16.06 0.12 -5.91
CA ARG A 88 15.66 -0.72 -7.04
C ARG A 88 16.43 -2.04 -7.13
N ASP A 89 17.67 -2.05 -6.67
CA ASP A 89 18.55 -3.23 -6.69
C ASP A 89 18.01 -4.36 -5.80
N ARG A 90 17.28 -4.00 -4.73
CA ARG A 90 16.67 -4.94 -3.77
C ARG A 90 15.16 -5.11 -3.96
N LYS A 91 14.60 -4.70 -5.11
CA LYS A 91 13.14 -4.70 -5.35
C LYS A 91 12.46 -6.05 -5.07
N LYS A 92 13.11 -7.18 -5.37
CA LYS A 92 12.55 -8.53 -5.15
C LYS A 92 12.42 -8.84 -3.66
N GLU A 93 13.44 -8.53 -2.89
CA GLU A 93 13.47 -8.74 -1.44
C GLU A 93 12.41 -7.86 -0.76
N ILE A 94 12.38 -6.58 -1.09
CA ILE A 94 11.38 -5.62 -0.58
C ILE A 94 9.95 -6.08 -0.92
N PHE A 95 9.74 -6.64 -2.11
CA PHE A 95 8.44 -7.15 -2.53
C PHE A 95 8.03 -8.42 -1.75
N ILE A 96 8.96 -9.33 -1.48
CA ILE A 96 8.69 -10.53 -0.67
C ILE A 96 8.39 -10.12 0.78
N ASP A 97 9.19 -9.22 1.36
CA ASP A 97 8.95 -8.67 2.70
C ASP A 97 7.55 -8.04 2.78
N TRP A 98 7.11 -7.36 1.72
CA TRP A 98 5.76 -6.81 1.63
C TRP A 98 4.68 -7.89 1.62
N ILE A 99 4.83 -8.95 0.82
CA ILE A 99 3.86 -10.07 0.80
C ILE A 99 3.74 -10.69 2.20
N ILE A 100 4.87 -10.90 2.89
CA ILE A 100 4.88 -11.47 4.23
C ILE A 100 4.21 -10.51 5.22
N ALA A 101 4.50 -9.22 5.15
CA ALA A 101 3.89 -8.21 6.02
C ALA A 101 2.37 -8.13 5.81
N GLU A 102 1.90 -8.11 4.56
CA GLU A 102 0.47 -8.12 4.21
C GLU A 102 -0.21 -9.39 4.73
N PHE A 103 0.42 -10.56 4.55
CA PHE A 103 -0.11 -11.83 5.06
C PHE A 103 -0.23 -11.84 6.58
N LEU A 104 0.81 -11.40 7.31
CA LEU A 104 0.78 -11.33 8.77
C LEU A 104 -0.27 -10.34 9.28
N LEU A 105 -0.43 -9.21 8.59
CA LEU A 105 -1.44 -8.21 8.92
C LEU A 105 -2.86 -8.77 8.70
N CYS A 106 -3.10 -9.46 7.60
CA CYS A 106 -4.38 -10.14 7.35
C CYS A 106 -4.69 -11.19 8.41
N MET A 107 -3.70 -12.02 8.79
CA MET A 107 -3.87 -13.00 9.87
C MET A 107 -4.20 -12.32 11.20
N PHE A 108 -3.49 -11.24 11.54
CA PHE A 108 -3.76 -10.46 12.75
C PHE A 108 -5.16 -9.84 12.74
N ALA A 109 -5.60 -9.29 11.61
CA ALA A 109 -6.94 -8.73 11.47
C ALA A 109 -8.03 -9.80 11.65
N ILE A 110 -7.86 -10.99 11.04
CA ILE A 110 -8.78 -12.12 11.20
C ILE A 110 -8.86 -12.55 12.67
N PHE A 111 -7.71 -12.70 13.35
CA PHE A 111 -7.71 -13.07 14.77
C PHE A 111 -8.33 -11.99 15.66
N SER A 112 -8.05 -10.71 15.38
CA SER A 112 -8.62 -9.59 16.14
C SER A 112 -10.15 -9.54 16.02
N VAL A 113 -10.66 -9.77 14.80
CA VAL A 113 -12.10 -9.85 14.53
C VAL A 113 -12.71 -11.08 15.20
N ALA A 114 -12.04 -12.24 15.13
CA ALA A 114 -12.53 -13.46 15.77
C ALA A 114 -12.61 -13.33 17.30
N VAL A 115 -11.64 -12.64 17.93
CA VAL A 115 -11.69 -12.34 19.38
C VAL A 115 -12.83 -11.38 19.71
N TYR A 116 -13.09 -10.38 18.86
CA TYR A 116 -14.20 -9.43 19.08
C TYR A 116 -15.59 -10.10 18.94
N GLN A 117 -15.68 -11.19 18.18
CA GLN A 117 -16.92 -11.94 17.97
C GLN A 117 -17.23 -12.99 19.06
N TRP A 118 -16.31 -13.22 20.01
CA TRP A 118 -16.47 -14.16 21.13
C TRP A 118 -16.81 -13.42 22.42
#